data_AF-A0A8J3ELF0-F1
#
_entry.id   AF-A0A8J3ELF0-F1
#
_cell.length_a   1.000
_cell.length_b   1.000
_cell.length_c   1.000
_cell.angle_alpha   90.00
_cell.angle_beta   90.00
_cell.angle_gamma   90.00
#
_symmetry.space_group_name_H-M   'P 1'
#
loop_
_entity.id
_entity.type
_entity.pdbx_description
1 polymer ?
#
loop_
_entity_poly.entity_id
_entity_poly.type
_entity_poly.pdbx_seq_one_letter_code
_entity_poly.pdbx_strand_id
1 'polypeptide(L)' 'MLKISDNELIEAYFAALDLALDSDFIQMLEEEIDSRNLRSKLESSTV' A
#
# COMPACT_ATOMS: atom_id res chain seq x y z
N MET A 1 -1.91 -12.46 -6.29
CA MET A 1 -0.79 -11.85 -5.54
C MET A 1 -1.46 -10.99 -4.48
N LEU A 2 -1.40 -11.15 -3.16
CA LEU A 2 -0.58 -11.88 -2.18
C LEU A 2 -1.53 -12.34 -1.04
N LYS A 3 -1.18 -13.39 -0.30
CA LYS A 3 -1.87 -13.82 0.96
C LYS A 3 -1.62 -12.84 2.13
N ILE A 4 -1.40 -11.56 1.85
CA ILE A 4 -1.14 -10.55 2.87
C ILE A 4 -2.46 -9.89 3.24
N SER A 5 -2.61 -9.61 4.52
CA SER A 5 -3.74 -8.87 5.07
C SER A 5 -3.73 -7.40 4.60
N ASP A 6 -4.86 -6.72 4.76
CA ASP A 6 -4.98 -5.29 4.45
C ASP A 6 -3.92 -4.44 5.18
N ASN A 7 -3.62 -4.79 6.43
CA ASN A 7 -2.67 -4.05 7.24
C ASN A 7 -1.24 -4.22 6.72
N GLU A 8 -0.85 -5.46 6.39
CA GLU A 8 0.48 -5.74 5.81
C GLU A 8 0.65 -5.07 4.44
N LEU A 9 -0.41 -4.99 3.64
CA LEU A 9 -0.38 -4.27 2.35
C LEU A 9 -0.17 -2.76 2.54
N ILE A 10 -0.86 -2.16 3.51
CA ILE A 10 -0.72 -0.73 3.83
C ILE A 10 0.67 -0.43 4.40
N GLU A 11 1.16 -1.26 5.33
CA GLU A 11 2.52 -1.13 5.88
C GLU A 11 3.58 -1.26 4.79
N ALA A 12 3.42 -2.22 3.87
CA ALA A 12 4.33 -2.38 2.74
C ALA A 12 4.35 -1.16 1.81
N TYR A 13 3.19 -0.55 1.56
CA TYR A 13 3.10 0.68 0.77
C TYR A 13 3.84 1.85 1.41
N PHE A 14 3.61 2.12 2.70
CA PHE A 14 4.35 3.18 3.39
C PHE A 14 5.84 2.90 3.49
N ALA A 15 6.25 1.67 3.77
CA ALA A 15 7.66 1.28 3.78
C ALA A 15 8.31 1.46 2.39
N ALA A 16 7.58 1.17 1.31
CA ALA A 16 8.07 1.36 -0.05
C ALA A 16 8.28 2.85 -0.40
N LEU A 17 7.40 3.72 0.07
CA LEU A 17 7.55 5.18 -0.04
C LEU A 17 8.76 5.68 0.77
N ASP A 18 8.88 5.28 2.03
CA ASP A 18 9.97 5.70 2.93
C ASP A 18 11.35 5.28 2.43
N LEU A 19 11.44 4.07 1.85
CA LEU A 19 12.68 3.54 1.28
C LEU A 19 12.95 4.03 -0.15
N ALA A 20 12.05 4.84 -0.72
CA ALA A 20 12.11 5.29 -2.11
C ALA A 20 12.36 4.11 -3.09
N LEU A 21 11.55 3.06 -2.95
CA LEU A 21 11.61 1.89 -3.84
C LEU A 21 11.16 2.26 -5.26
N ASP A 22 11.36 1.32 -6.17
CA ASP A 22 11.02 1.49 -7.58
C ASP A 22 9.55 1.87 -7.79
N SER A 23 9.30 2.79 -8.73
CA SER A 23 7.96 3.30 -9.01
C SER A 23 7.00 2.21 -9.47
N ASP A 24 7.47 1.21 -10.20
CA ASP A 24 6.63 0.13 -10.68
C ASP A 24 6.15 -0.75 -9.51
N PHE A 25 7.00 -0.90 -8.49
CA PHE A 25 6.63 -1.62 -7.27
C PHE A 25 5.61 -0.84 -6.44
N ILE A 26 5.81 0.46 -6.27
CA ILE A 26 4.85 1.33 -5.58
C ILE A 26 3.50 1.32 -6.30
N GLN A 27 3.51 1.44 -7.63
CA GLN A 27 2.30 1.40 -8.45
C GLN A 27 1.54 0.08 -8.29
N MET A 28 2.25 -1.06 -8.26
CA MET A 28 1.62 -2.36 -8.02
C MET A 28 0.91 -2.43 -6.65
N LEU A 29 1.47 -1.79 -5.61
CA LEU A 29 0.84 -1.72 -4.29
C LEU A 29 -0.40 -0.81 -4.32
N GLU A 30 -0.33 0.32 -5.01
CA GLU A 30 -1.47 1.23 -5.19
C GLU A 30 -2.64 0.54 -5.92
N GLU A 31 -2.36 -0.21 -6.99
CA GLU A 31 -3.38 -0.95 -7.73
C GLU A 31 -4.08 -2.00 -6.86
N GLU A 32 -3.34 -2.69 -5.99
CA GLU A 32 -3.93 -3.68 -5.08
C GLU A 32 -4.73 -3.01 -3.95
N ILE A 33 -4.25 -1.87 -3.41
CA ILE A 33 -4.97 -1.06 -2.43
C ILE A 33 -6.31 -0.58 -3.01
N ASP A 34 -6.30 -0.15 -4.27
CA ASP A 34 -7.49 0.31 -4.99
C ASP A 34 -8.47 -0.84 -5.24
N SER A 35 -7.96 -1.98 -5.72
CA SER A 35 -8.73 -3.21 -5.95
C SER A 35 -9.49 -3.67 -4.69
N ARG A 36 -8.87 -3.49 -3.51
CA ARG A 36 -9.46 -3.85 -2.21
C ARG A 36 -10.28 -2.74 -1.55
N ASN A 37 -10.42 -1.57 -2.19
CA ASN A 37 -11.10 -0.38 -1.64
C ASN A 37 -10.49 0.09 -0.30
N LEU A 38 -9.17 0.04 -0.17
CA LEU A 38 -8.46 0.38 1.08
C LEU A 38 -7.95 1.83 1.13
N ARG A 39 -8.20 2.65 0.10
CA ARG A 39 -7.79 4.07 0.08
C ARG A 39 -8.23 4.86 1.31
N SER A 40 -9.44 4.59 1.82
CA SER A 40 -9.95 5.25 3.04
C SER A 40 -9.14 4.91 4.30
N LYS A 41 -8.49 3.75 4.33
CA LYS A 41 -7.59 3.38 5.44
C LYS A 41 -6.25 4.12 5.35
N LEU A 42 -5.76 4.45 4.15
CA LEU A 42 -4.54 5.27 3.98
C LEU A 42 -4.72 6.66 4.60
N GLU A 43 -5.86 7.32 4.32
CA GLU A 43 -6.13 8.66 4.85
C GLU A 43 -6.30 8.66 6.37
N SER A 44 -6.82 7.58 6.93
CA SER A 44 -7.01 7.42 8.38
C SER A 44 -5.70 7.15 9.14
N SER A 45 -4.65 6.70 8.45
CA SER A 45 -3.33 6.40 9.04
C SER A 45 -2.37 7.61 9.07
N THR A 46 -2.78 8.78 8.56
CA THR A 46 -1.95 9.99 8.49
C THR A 46 -2.23 10.94 9.66
N VAL A 47 -2.02 10.49 10.90
CA VAL A 47 -2.13 11.30 12.14
C VAL A 47 -0.79 11.38 12.85
#